data_AF-A0A975Q0P9-F1
#
_entry.id   AF-A0A975Q0P9-F1
#
_cell.length_a   1.000
_cell.length_b   1.000
_cell.length_c   1.000
_cell.angle_alpha   90.00
_cell.angle_beta   90.00
_cell.angle_gamma   90.00
#
_symmetry.space_group_name_H-M   'P 1'
#
loop_
_entity.id
_entity.type
_entity.pdbx_description
1 polymer ?
#
loop_
_entity_poly.entity_id
_entity_poly.type
_entity_poly.pdbx_seq_one_letter_code
_entity_poly.pdbx_strand_id
1 'polypeptide(L)'
;MAIVAKSFSRSLISGIVASTLAVMTVKPADAESRSEAQQRNVALVQSRFDAWSNGTGSPFELLANDARWTIEGNSVASRTYPCKEDFLREVIRPFNARMQAPLKPAIRNIYADGDTVIVFFDARGMARDGRPYVNTYAWFLDMRDNQIVRASAFFDAIEFNDLWMRVPPTD
;
A
#
# COMPACT_ATOMS: atom_id res chain seq x y z
N MET A 1 2.53 -83.58 -54.93
CA MET A 1 2.99 -83.45 -53.53
C MET A 1 3.04 -81.96 -53.21
N ALA A 2 2.45 -81.37 -52.17
CA ALA A 2 1.53 -81.80 -51.13
C ALA A 2 0.95 -80.49 -50.48
N ILE A 3 -0.36 -80.47 -50.24
CA ILE A 3 -1.06 -79.97 -49.02
C ILE A 3 -1.09 -78.45 -48.68
N VAL A 4 -2.26 -77.85 -49.00
CA VAL A 4 -3.20 -76.97 -48.23
C VAL A 4 -2.81 -76.46 -46.83
N ALA A 5 -3.06 -75.16 -46.53
CA ALA A 5 -4.01 -74.68 -45.48
C ALA A 5 -4.10 -73.13 -45.30
N LYS A 6 -5.34 -72.59 -45.45
CA LYS A 6 -6.15 -71.64 -44.61
C LYS A 6 -5.47 -70.39 -43.99
N SER A 7 -6.06 -69.19 -43.79
CA SER A 7 -7.44 -68.63 -43.80
C SER A 7 -7.38 -67.14 -43.31
N PHE A 8 -8.30 -66.25 -43.78
CA PHE A 8 -8.96 -65.04 -43.16
C PHE A 8 -8.17 -64.14 -42.13
N SER A 9 -8.23 -62.79 -42.01
CA SER A 9 -9.25 -61.74 -42.28
C SER A 9 -8.77 -60.34 -41.78
N ARG A 10 -9.30 -59.26 -42.40
CA ARG A 10 -9.64 -57.88 -41.89
C ARG A 10 -8.59 -56.80 -41.50
N SER A 11 -8.71 -55.69 -42.25
CA SER A 11 -8.80 -54.24 -41.89
C SER A 11 -7.84 -53.59 -40.88
N LEU A 12 -7.30 -52.41 -41.21
CA LEU A 12 -7.90 -51.10 -40.87
C LEU A 12 -7.08 -49.93 -41.45
N ILE A 13 -7.79 -48.94 -42.00
CA ILE A 13 -7.29 -47.62 -42.36
C ILE A 13 -7.03 -46.85 -41.05
N SER A 14 -5.91 -46.15 -40.94
CA SER A 14 -5.72 -45.11 -39.92
C SER A 14 -5.10 -43.87 -40.55
N GLY A 15 -5.97 -42.92 -40.91
CA GLY A 15 -5.59 -41.53 -41.10
C GLY A 15 -5.57 -40.85 -39.73
N ILE A 16 -4.42 -40.30 -39.35
CA ILE A 16 -4.28 -39.48 -38.15
C ILE A 16 -4.59 -38.04 -38.56
N VAL A 17 -5.76 -37.53 -38.19
CA VAL A 17 -6.06 -36.10 -38.21
C VAL A 17 -5.57 -35.53 -36.89
N ALA A 18 -4.44 -34.81 -36.93
CA ALA A 18 -3.93 -34.08 -35.78
C ALA A 18 -4.69 -32.76 -35.65
N SER A 19 -5.75 -32.74 -34.84
CA SER A 19 -6.46 -31.52 -34.46
C SER A 19 -5.73 -30.86 -33.29
N THR A 20 -4.94 -29.81 -33.55
CA THR A 20 -4.41 -28.92 -32.52
C THR A 20 -5.55 -28.11 -31.89
N LEU A 21 -5.99 -28.49 -30.69
CA LEU A 21 -6.82 -27.62 -29.85
C LEU A 21 -5.95 -26.46 -29.35
N ALA A 22 -6.23 -25.25 -29.82
CA ALA A 22 -5.75 -24.03 -29.19
C ALA A 22 -6.49 -23.85 -27.86
N VAL A 23 -5.78 -24.08 -26.75
CA VAL A 23 -6.29 -23.76 -25.41
C VAL A 23 -6.27 -22.23 -25.27
N MET A 24 -7.43 -21.59 -25.46
CA MET A 24 -7.61 -20.18 -25.08
C MET A 24 -7.63 -20.10 -23.56
N THR A 25 -6.55 -19.59 -22.97
CA THR A 25 -6.52 -19.27 -21.54
C THR A 25 -7.43 -18.07 -21.29
N VAL A 26 -8.65 -18.32 -20.82
CA VAL A 26 -9.51 -17.26 -20.28
C VAL A 26 -8.92 -16.83 -18.94
N LYS A 27 -8.32 -15.64 -18.88
CA LYS A 27 -7.96 -15.03 -17.60
C LYS A 27 -9.24 -14.68 -16.85
N PRO A 28 -9.32 -14.95 -15.53
CA PRO A 28 -10.49 -14.56 -14.75
C PRO A 28 -10.59 -13.03 -14.70
N ALA A 29 -11.69 -12.48 -15.21
CA ALA A 29 -11.97 -11.05 -15.26
C ALA A 29 -11.89 -10.35 -13.88
N ASP A 30 -12.14 -11.11 -12.81
CA ASP A 30 -12.03 -10.65 -11.42
C ASP A 30 -10.58 -10.35 -10.99
N ALA A 31 -9.60 -11.07 -11.55
CA ALA A 31 -8.18 -10.84 -11.23
C ALA A 31 -7.63 -9.59 -11.94
N GLU A 32 -8.09 -9.32 -13.16
CA GLU A 32 -7.70 -8.12 -13.92
C GLU A 32 -8.30 -6.86 -13.29
N SER A 33 -9.59 -6.87 -12.96
CA SER A 33 -10.26 -5.74 -12.29
C SER A 33 -9.68 -5.45 -10.90
N ARG A 34 -9.34 -6.48 -10.11
CA ARG A 34 -8.63 -6.32 -8.83
C ARG A 34 -7.23 -5.70 -9.02
N SER A 35 -6.48 -6.15 -10.03
CA SER A 35 -5.16 -5.59 -10.33
C SER A 35 -5.23 -4.12 -10.75
N GLU A 36 -6.22 -3.74 -11.56
CA GLU A 36 -6.44 -2.35 -11.95
C GLU A 36 -6.83 -1.47 -10.75
N ALA A 37 -7.71 -1.95 -9.87
CA ALA A 37 -8.08 -1.25 -8.64
C ALA A 37 -6.86 -1.03 -7.73
N GLN A 38 -6.04 -2.06 -7.53
CA GLN A 38 -4.78 -1.96 -6.79
C GLN A 38 -3.85 -0.92 -7.40
N GLN A 39 -3.64 -0.95 -8.72
CA GLN A 39 -2.79 0.02 -9.41
C GLN A 39 -3.31 1.46 -9.26
N ARG A 40 -4.63 1.67 -9.36
CA ARG A 40 -5.25 2.99 -9.11
C ARG A 40 -5.03 3.46 -7.66
N ASN A 41 -5.25 2.58 -6.69
CA ASN A 41 -5.03 2.89 -5.27
C ASN A 41 -3.58 3.27 -4.99
N VAL A 42 -2.61 2.50 -5.51
CA VAL A 42 -1.18 2.81 -5.43
C VAL A 42 -0.87 4.16 -6.06
N ALA A 43 -1.36 4.43 -7.27
CA ALA A 43 -1.12 5.69 -7.97
C ALA A 43 -1.68 6.90 -7.19
N LEU A 44 -2.86 6.77 -6.60
CA LEU A 44 -3.45 7.82 -5.77
C LEU A 44 -2.59 8.10 -4.53
N VAL A 45 -2.20 7.06 -3.79
CA VAL A 45 -1.34 7.21 -2.60
C VAL A 45 0.02 7.80 -2.99
N GLN A 46 0.67 7.28 -4.04
CA GLN A 46 1.94 7.79 -4.55
C GLN A 46 1.83 9.29 -4.88
N SER A 47 0.79 9.71 -5.60
CA SER A 47 0.60 11.12 -5.98
C SER A 47 0.55 12.06 -4.78
N ARG A 48 -0.01 11.61 -3.64
CA ARG A 48 -0.10 12.41 -2.42
C ARG A 48 1.21 12.46 -1.65
N PHE A 49 1.97 11.38 -1.68
CA PHE A 49 3.34 11.38 -1.15
C PHE A 49 4.28 12.24 -2.00
N ASP A 50 4.12 12.26 -3.32
CA ASP A 50 4.88 13.14 -4.22
C ASP A 50 4.57 14.62 -3.92
N ALA A 51 3.28 14.96 -3.78
CA ALA A 51 2.86 16.30 -3.37
C ALA A 51 3.43 16.69 -2.01
N TRP A 52 3.47 15.75 -1.05
CA TRP A 52 4.07 15.98 0.26
C TRP A 52 5.58 16.21 0.18
N SER A 53 6.32 15.41 -0.59
CA SER A 53 7.75 15.59 -0.82
C SER A 53 8.09 16.94 -1.46
N ASN A 54 7.23 17.38 -2.39
CA ASN A 54 7.33 18.67 -3.08
C ASN A 54 6.79 19.85 -2.27
N GLY A 55 6.19 19.61 -1.10
CA GLY A 55 5.60 20.66 -0.26
C GLY A 55 4.35 21.33 -0.86
N THR A 56 3.68 20.67 -1.80
CA THR A 56 2.48 21.18 -2.50
C THR A 56 1.18 20.56 -2.01
N GLY A 57 1.25 19.58 -1.10
CA GLY A 57 0.08 18.92 -0.53
C GLY A 57 0.44 17.98 0.62
N SER A 58 -0.53 17.17 1.03
CA SER A 58 -0.40 16.25 2.17
C SER A 58 -1.02 14.88 1.89
N PRO A 59 -0.45 13.76 2.39
CA PRO A 59 -1.10 12.45 2.34
C PRO A 59 -2.45 12.44 3.06
N PHE A 60 -2.63 13.31 4.05
CA PHE A 60 -3.84 13.36 4.87
C PHE A 60 -5.04 13.97 4.12
N GLU A 61 -4.83 14.59 2.96
CA GLU A 61 -5.93 15.00 2.07
C GLU A 61 -6.74 13.80 1.56
N LEU A 62 -6.09 12.64 1.43
CA LEU A 62 -6.73 11.41 0.96
C LEU A 62 -7.60 10.74 2.04
N LEU A 63 -7.48 11.14 3.32
CA LEU A 63 -8.35 10.63 4.39
C LEU A 63 -9.79 11.08 4.18
N ALA A 64 -10.73 10.14 4.25
CA ALA A 64 -12.14 10.42 4.46
C ALA A 64 -12.35 11.16 5.79
N ASN A 65 -13.43 11.94 5.93
CA ASN A 65 -13.66 12.73 7.15
C ASN A 65 -13.83 11.84 8.39
N ASP A 66 -14.45 10.67 8.23
CA ASP A 66 -14.67 9.65 9.26
C ASP A 66 -13.56 8.58 9.29
N ALA A 67 -12.42 8.83 8.62
CA ALA A 67 -11.32 7.89 8.59
C ALA A 67 -10.76 7.64 10.00
N ARG A 68 -10.59 6.37 10.35
CA ARG A 68 -9.95 5.97 11.61
C ARG A 68 -8.46 5.83 11.42
N TRP A 69 -7.67 6.48 12.26
CA TRP A 69 -6.21 6.35 12.26
C TRP A 69 -5.75 5.66 13.53
N THR A 70 -5.03 4.55 13.44
CA THR A 70 -4.40 3.90 14.59
C THR A 70 -2.90 4.10 14.52
N ILE A 71 -2.32 4.68 15.58
CA ILE A 71 -0.88 4.62 15.81
C ILE A 71 -0.62 3.38 16.65
N GLU A 72 0.04 2.40 16.04
CA GLU A 72 0.35 1.13 16.66
C GLU A 72 1.56 1.25 17.62
N GLY A 73 1.80 0.23 18.43
CA GLY A 73 2.94 0.20 19.37
C GLY A 73 2.73 1.03 20.63
N ASN A 74 3.80 1.60 21.17
CA ASN A 74 3.83 2.23 22.51
C ASN A 74 4.51 3.61 22.50
N SER A 75 4.06 4.50 21.62
CA SER A 75 4.41 5.92 21.65
C SER A 75 3.44 6.70 22.53
N VAL A 76 3.81 7.93 22.89
CA VAL A 76 2.90 8.87 23.57
C VAL A 76 1.66 9.24 22.74
N ALA A 77 1.66 8.92 21.44
CA ALA A 77 0.52 9.10 20.54
C ALA A 77 -0.18 7.77 20.18
N SER A 78 0.21 6.64 20.77
CA SER A 78 -0.36 5.34 20.42
C SER A 78 -1.79 5.20 20.94
N ARG A 79 -2.73 5.18 19.98
CA ARG A 79 -4.17 4.92 20.15
C ARG A 79 -4.86 4.93 18.78
N THR A 80 -6.15 4.63 18.77
CA THR A 80 -7.02 4.93 17.65
C THR A 80 -7.64 6.33 17.79
N TYR A 81 -7.56 7.10 16.71
CA TYR A 81 -8.22 8.38 16.50
C TYR A 81 -9.49 8.12 15.67
N PRO A 82 -10.68 8.49 16.16
CA PRO A 82 -11.93 8.00 15.57
C PRO A 82 -12.31 8.72 14.27
N CYS A 83 -11.72 9.88 13.99
CA CYS A 83 -11.91 10.62 12.75
C CYS A 83 -10.64 11.36 12.31
N LYS A 84 -10.66 11.86 11.06
CA LYS A 84 -9.55 12.61 10.45
C LYS A 84 -9.14 13.82 11.29
N GLU A 85 -10.09 14.64 11.74
CA GLU A 85 -9.76 15.87 12.46
C GLU A 85 -9.12 15.58 13.82
N ASP A 86 -9.57 14.55 14.54
CA ASP A 86 -8.95 14.17 15.82
C ASP A 86 -7.48 13.78 15.64
N PHE A 87 -7.18 13.00 14.59
CA PHE A 87 -5.79 12.66 14.25
C PHE A 87 -4.97 13.90 13.85
N LEU A 88 -5.52 14.77 13.00
CA LEU A 88 -4.82 15.96 12.55
C LEU A 88 -4.54 16.93 13.70
N ARG A 89 -5.56 17.21 14.52
CA ARG A 89 -5.48 18.15 15.65
C ARG A 89 -4.53 17.67 16.73
N GLU A 90 -4.52 16.38 17.05
CA GLU A 90 -3.79 15.87 18.21
C GLU A 90 -2.42 15.30 17.87
N VAL A 91 -2.16 14.95 16.61
CA VAL A 91 -0.86 14.42 16.17
C VAL A 91 -0.21 15.33 15.14
N ILE A 92 -0.83 15.54 13.99
CA ILE A 92 -0.15 16.16 12.85
C ILE A 92 0.17 17.63 13.07
N ARG A 93 -0.78 18.43 13.54
CA ARG A 93 -0.53 19.86 13.83
C ARG A 93 0.52 20.02 14.96
N PRO A 94 0.42 19.33 16.11
CA PRO A 94 1.43 19.41 17.17
C PRO A 94 2.80 18.87 16.75
N PHE A 95 2.83 17.85 15.90
CA PHE A 95 4.07 17.34 15.34
C PHE A 95 4.74 18.41 14.45
N ASN A 96 3.99 19.00 13.50
CA ASN A 96 4.51 20.06 12.63
C ASN A 96 4.95 21.30 13.41
N ALA A 97 4.24 21.66 14.49
CA ALA A 97 4.59 22.77 15.37
C ALA A 97 5.97 22.60 16.05
N ARG A 98 6.49 21.37 16.17
CA ARG A 98 7.82 21.08 16.71
C ARG A 98 8.93 21.10 15.65
N MET A 99 8.58 21.18 14.37
CA MET A 99 9.51 21.14 13.25
C MET A 99 9.81 22.54 12.71
N GLN A 100 11.01 22.77 12.18
CA GLN A 100 11.37 24.04 11.53
C GLN A 100 10.68 24.21 10.17
N ALA A 101 10.42 23.10 9.50
CA ALA A 101 9.70 23.02 8.24
C ALA A 101 8.94 21.69 8.18
N PRO A 102 7.92 21.56 7.32
CA PRO A 102 7.24 20.29 7.11
C PRO A 102 8.23 19.17 6.77
N LEU A 103 8.00 17.98 7.33
CA LEU A 103 8.82 16.81 7.00
C LEU A 103 8.69 16.45 5.54
N LYS A 104 9.77 15.91 4.98
CA LYS A 104 9.80 15.41 3.61
C LYS A 104 9.92 13.88 3.62
N PRO A 105 8.98 13.14 3.02
CA PRO A 105 9.08 11.71 2.87
C PRO A 105 10.05 11.34 1.75
N ALA A 106 10.70 10.19 1.91
CA ALA A 106 11.40 9.44 0.88
C ALA A 106 10.82 8.03 0.85
N ILE A 107 9.99 7.74 -0.15
CA ILE A 107 9.41 6.40 -0.31
C ILE A 107 10.51 5.40 -0.64
N ARG A 108 10.54 4.30 0.11
CA ARG A 108 11.33 3.12 -0.23
C ARG A 108 10.55 2.22 -1.18
N ASN A 109 9.31 1.88 -0.79
CA ASN A 109 8.41 1.05 -1.59
C ASN A 109 6.94 1.36 -1.29
N ILE A 110 6.08 1.09 -2.28
CA ILE A 110 4.63 0.99 -2.11
C ILE A 110 4.18 -0.39 -2.57
N TYR A 111 3.32 -1.02 -1.78
CA TYR A 111 2.69 -2.31 -2.08
C TYR A 111 1.17 -2.17 -2.04
N ALA A 112 0.47 -3.15 -2.62
CA ALA A 112 -0.98 -3.25 -2.45
C ALA A 112 -1.43 -4.71 -2.34
N ASP A 113 -2.41 -4.97 -1.47
CA ASP A 113 -3.17 -6.21 -1.40
C ASP A 113 -4.66 -5.89 -1.26
N GLY A 114 -5.44 -6.22 -2.30
CA GLY A 114 -6.83 -5.81 -2.39
C GLY A 114 -6.95 -4.28 -2.33
N ASP A 115 -7.73 -3.78 -1.37
CA ASP A 115 -7.94 -2.35 -1.16
C ASP A 115 -6.91 -1.70 -0.22
N THR A 116 -6.02 -2.48 0.38
CA THR A 116 -4.99 -1.96 1.29
C THR A 116 -3.74 -1.57 0.51
N VAL A 117 -3.31 -0.32 0.65
CA VAL A 117 -2.00 0.18 0.19
C VAL A 117 -1.05 0.24 1.36
N ILE A 118 0.17 -0.28 1.19
CA ILE A 118 1.21 -0.26 2.23
C ILE A 118 2.35 0.63 1.74
N VAL A 119 2.68 1.67 2.49
CA VAL A 119 3.78 2.58 2.18
C VAL A 119 4.90 2.38 3.18
N PHE A 120 6.09 2.02 2.68
CA PHE A 120 7.33 1.98 3.45
C PHE A 120 8.20 3.18 3.07
N PHE A 121 8.45 4.08 4.01
CA PHE A 121 9.15 5.33 3.71
C PHE A 121 9.97 5.84 4.89
N ASP A 122 11.01 6.61 4.58
CA ASP A 122 11.74 7.40 5.56
C ASP A 122 11.22 8.82 5.57
N ALA A 123 11.32 9.49 6.71
CA ALA A 123 11.09 10.92 6.78
C ALA A 123 12.10 11.55 7.73
N ARG A 124 12.69 12.67 7.30
CA ARG A 124 13.66 13.43 8.09
C ARG A 124 13.39 14.92 8.04
N GLY A 125 13.73 15.63 9.11
CA GLY A 125 13.62 17.08 9.19
C GLY A 125 14.41 17.64 10.36
N MET A 126 14.49 18.97 10.45
CA MET A 126 15.10 19.66 11.58
C MET A 126 14.02 20.10 12.56
N ALA A 127 14.14 19.72 13.82
CA ALA A 127 13.25 20.19 14.87
C ALA A 127 13.65 21.60 15.34
N ARG A 128 12.74 22.30 16.02
CA ARG A 128 12.96 23.70 16.44
C ARG A 128 14.10 23.87 17.45
N ASP A 129 14.49 22.82 18.14
CA ASP A 129 15.67 22.77 19.01
C ASP A 129 17.01 22.66 18.24
N GLY A 130 16.96 22.62 16.91
CA GLY A 130 18.15 22.47 16.06
C GLY A 130 18.69 21.05 15.98
N ARG A 131 17.97 20.06 16.53
CA ARG A 131 18.33 18.63 16.44
C ARG A 131 17.53 17.96 15.32
N PRO A 132 18.14 17.00 14.58
CA PRO A 132 17.41 16.27 13.55
C PRO A 132 16.33 15.38 14.18
N TYR A 133 15.23 15.22 13.45
CA TYR A 133 14.29 14.13 13.62
C TYR A 133 14.41 13.22 12.40
N VAL A 134 14.65 11.93 12.63
CA VAL A 134 14.78 10.92 11.58
C VAL A 134 13.95 9.73 12.00
N ASN A 135 13.05 9.26 11.13
CA ASN A 135 12.21 8.12 11.44
C ASN A 135 11.88 7.34 10.16
N THR A 136 11.54 6.07 10.33
CA THR A 136 11.13 5.15 9.26
C THR A 136 9.73 4.64 9.58
N TYR A 137 8.86 4.68 8.58
CA TYR A 137 7.43 4.45 8.73
C TYR A 137 6.97 3.28 7.86
N ALA A 138 5.99 2.54 8.37
CA ALA A 138 5.14 1.67 7.57
C ALA A 138 3.68 2.05 7.82
N TRP A 139 2.99 2.49 6.78
CA TRP A 139 1.56 2.84 6.84
C TRP A 139 0.74 1.85 6.03
N PHE A 140 -0.25 1.25 6.67
CA PHE A 140 -1.26 0.39 6.06
C PHE A 140 -2.52 1.23 5.87
N LEU A 141 -2.93 1.44 4.63
CA LEU A 141 -3.96 2.40 4.23
C LEU A 141 -5.08 1.65 3.51
N ASP A 142 -6.21 1.45 4.17
CA ASP A 142 -7.38 0.82 3.55
C ASP A 142 -8.14 1.86 2.73
N MET A 143 -8.25 1.58 1.43
CA MET A 143 -8.87 2.45 0.45
C MET A 143 -10.34 2.07 0.23
N ARG A 144 -11.18 3.08 0.01
CA ARG A 144 -12.56 2.92 -0.50
C ARG A 144 -12.97 4.20 -1.20
N ASP A 145 -13.61 4.10 -2.36
CA ASP A 145 -14.10 5.26 -3.12
C ASP A 145 -13.03 6.35 -3.33
N ASN A 146 -11.79 5.94 -3.63
CA ASN A 146 -10.61 6.80 -3.79
C ASN A 146 -10.18 7.58 -2.53
N GLN A 147 -10.62 7.16 -1.34
CA GLN A 147 -10.23 7.74 -0.05
C GLN A 147 -9.67 6.68 0.89
N ILE A 148 -8.81 7.09 1.82
CA ILE A 148 -8.38 6.25 2.94
C ILE A 148 -9.48 6.31 4.01
N VAL A 149 -10.04 5.16 4.37
CA VAL A 149 -11.09 5.03 5.41
C VAL A 149 -10.56 4.47 6.72
N ARG A 150 -9.42 3.77 6.68
CA ARG A 150 -8.71 3.30 7.87
C ARG A 150 -7.21 3.32 7.62
N ALA A 151 -6.44 3.69 8.63
CA ALA A 151 -4.99 3.62 8.58
C ALA A 151 -4.43 2.98 9.86
N SER A 152 -3.41 2.14 9.72
CA SER A 152 -2.54 1.71 10.82
C SER A 152 -1.11 2.16 10.52
N ALA A 153 -0.51 2.87 11.47
CA ALA A 153 0.81 3.45 11.32
C ALA A 153 1.80 2.85 12.32
N PHE A 154 2.94 2.40 11.80
CA PHE A 154 4.10 1.97 12.56
C PHE A 154 5.26 2.92 12.29
N PHE A 155 6.05 3.21 13.32
CA PHE A 155 7.26 4.02 13.27
C PHE A 155 8.12 3.77 14.51
N ASP A 156 9.33 4.34 14.53
CA ASP A 156 10.18 4.32 15.72
C ASP A 156 9.56 5.19 16.83
N ALA A 157 8.96 4.53 17.82
CA ALA A 157 8.32 5.18 18.95
C ALA A 157 9.33 5.91 19.88
N ILE A 158 10.58 5.46 19.93
CA ILE A 158 11.62 6.10 20.75
C ILE A 158 11.95 7.46 20.16
N GLU A 159 12.19 7.53 18.85
CA GLU A 159 12.46 8.80 18.15
C GLU A 159 11.27 9.76 18.21
N PHE A 160 10.04 9.25 18.04
CA PHE A 160 8.83 10.05 18.20
C PHE A 160 8.68 10.62 19.60
N ASN A 161 8.86 9.80 20.64
CA ASN A 161 8.74 10.22 22.03
C ASN A 161 9.83 11.23 22.41
N ASP A 162 11.07 11.04 21.96
CA ASP A 162 12.16 12.00 22.19
C ASP A 162 11.79 13.37 21.63
N LEU A 163 11.23 13.44 20.41
CA LEU A 163 10.74 14.70 19.83
C LEU A 163 9.63 15.31 20.69
N TRP A 164 8.68 14.48 21.12
CA TRP A 164 7.52 14.91 21.89
C TRP A 164 7.90 15.51 23.25
N MET A 165 8.92 14.94 23.89
CA MET A 165 9.40 15.34 25.22
C MET A 165 10.33 16.56 25.15
N ARG A 166 11.25 16.60 24.19
CA ARG A 166 12.33 17.61 24.18
C ARG A 166 11.93 18.93 23.51
N VAL A 167 10.92 18.92 22.63
CA VAL A 167 10.47 20.12 21.90
C VAL A 167 8.99 20.40 22.23
N PRO A 168 8.66 21.54 22.86
CA PRO A 168 7.27 21.97 23.00
C PRO A 168 6.71 22.43 21.64
N PRO A 169 5.42 22.21 21.36
CA PRO A 169 4.80 22.75 20.15
C PRO A 169 4.67 24.28 20.27
N THR A 170 4.93 24.99 19.17
CA THR A 170 4.60 26.43 19.05
C THR A 170 3.18 26.60 18.51
N ASP A 171 2.51 27.66 18.95
CA ASP A 171 1.23 28.08 18.37
C ASP A 171 1.35 28.51 16.89
#